data_AF-A0A349A2C8-F1
#
_entry.id   AF-A0A349A2C8-F1
#
_cell.length_a   1.000
_cell.length_b   1.000
_cell.length_c   1.000
_cell.angle_alpha   90.00
_cell.angle_beta   90.00
_cell.angle_gamma   90.00
#
_symmetry.space_group_name_H-M   'P 1'
#
loop_
_entity.id
_entity.type
_entity.pdbx_description
1 polymer ?
#
loop_
_entity_poly.entity_id
_entity_poly.type
_entity_poly.pdbx_seq_one_letter_code
_entity_poly.pdbx_strand_id
1 'polypeptide(L)'
;PIHTSVTFARQVGLPDIIHQGTATLALGVREITDREAAGDPGRVGAIACRFTGMVIPGSEIRVRLLERRSDGDRTHLFFSILNAEGKRAVSDGVVTLLP
;
A
#
# COMPACT_ATOMS: atom_id res chain seq x y z
N PRO A 1 21.28 -0.79 -2.11
CA PRO A 1 20.28 -0.07 -1.26
C PRO A 1 19.63 1.12 -2.00
N ILE A 2 18.57 0.85 -2.77
CA ILE A 2 17.88 1.84 -3.62
C ILE A 2 17.03 2.87 -2.85
N HIS A 3 16.77 2.64 -1.56
CA HIS A 3 15.91 3.50 -0.72
C HIS A 3 16.68 4.51 0.12
N THR A 4 18.00 4.37 0.24
CA THR A 4 18.83 5.16 1.18
C THR A 4 20.11 5.71 0.55
N SER A 5 20.51 5.22 -0.63
CA SER A 5 21.70 5.68 -1.33
C SER A 5 21.34 6.20 -2.72
N VAL A 6 21.48 7.51 -2.91
CA VAL A 6 21.28 8.19 -4.20
C VAL A 6 22.22 7.60 -5.27
N THR A 7 23.50 7.43 -4.93
CA THR A 7 24.49 6.86 -5.85
C THR A 7 24.08 5.46 -6.33
N PHE A 8 23.69 4.58 -5.41
CA PHE A 8 23.28 3.23 -5.78
C PHE A 8 21.97 3.22 -6.57
N ALA A 9 20.97 4.03 -6.19
CA ALA A 9 19.71 4.16 -6.92
C ALA A 9 19.94 4.58 -8.38
N ARG A 10 20.80 5.58 -8.60
CA ARG A 10 21.20 6.03 -9.93
C ARG A 10 21.98 4.97 -10.70
N GLN A 11 22.87 4.23 -10.04
CA GLN A 11 23.63 3.15 -10.66
C GLN A 11 22.73 2.04 -11.25
N VAL A 12 21.58 1.78 -10.61
CA VAL A 12 20.61 0.78 -11.10
C VAL A 12 19.53 1.38 -12.02
N GLY A 13 19.71 2.62 -12.46
CA GLY A 13 18.86 3.27 -13.47
C GLY A 13 17.65 4.04 -12.91
N LEU A 14 17.56 4.25 -11.59
CA LEU A 14 16.53 5.14 -11.02
C LEU A 14 17.00 6.60 -11.08
N PRO A 15 16.07 7.57 -11.21
CA PRO A 15 16.45 8.99 -11.18
C PRO A 15 16.97 9.43 -9.80
N ASP A 16 16.41 8.88 -8.72
CA ASP A 16 16.79 9.12 -7.32
C ASP A 16 16.33 7.96 -6.43
N ILE A 17 16.50 8.09 -5.10
CA ILE A 17 15.94 7.16 -4.13
C ILE A 17 14.41 7.12 -4.22
N ILE A 18 13.86 5.93 -4.02
CA ILE A 18 12.41 5.72 -3.97
C ILE A 18 12.00 5.29 -2.57
N HIS A 19 10.78 5.66 -2.16
CA HIS A 19 10.23 5.16 -0.92
C HIS A 19 9.99 3.65 -1.02
N GLN A 20 10.21 2.93 0.08
CA GLN A 20 10.12 1.47 0.10
C GLN A 20 8.67 1.02 -0.14
N GLY A 21 8.47 0.08 -1.07
CA GLY A 21 7.14 -0.41 -1.42
C GLY A 21 6.39 -0.99 -0.23
N THR A 22 7.05 -1.79 0.61
CA THR A 22 6.44 -2.35 1.83
C THR A 22 6.07 -1.28 2.86
N ALA A 23 6.82 -0.17 2.96
CA ALA A 23 6.45 0.96 3.79
C ALA A 23 5.20 1.68 3.25
N THR A 24 5.11 1.85 1.93
CA THR A 24 3.90 2.38 1.26
C THR A 24 2.69 1.47 1.51
N LEU A 25 2.86 0.14 1.41
CA LEU A 25 1.82 -0.84 1.73
C LEU A 25 1.39 -0.74 3.19
N ALA A 26 2.33 -0.65 4.14
CA ALA A 26 2.03 -0.55 5.57
C ALA A 26 1.17 0.69 5.89
N LEU A 27 1.48 1.84 5.27
CA LEU A 27 0.66 3.04 5.39
C LEU A 27 -0.75 2.81 4.82
N GLY A 28 -0.87 2.18 3.65
CA GLY A 28 -2.16 1.85 3.06
C GLY A 28 -3.01 0.93 3.93
N VAL A 29 -2.41 -0.16 4.43
CA VAL A 29 -3.10 -1.12 5.31
C VAL A 29 -3.54 -0.45 6.60
N ARG A 30 -2.68 0.35 7.23
CA ARG A 30 -3.05 1.14 8.42
C ARG A 30 -4.31 1.98 8.16
N GLU A 31 -4.33 2.76 7.09
CA GLU A 31 -5.48 3.62 6.78
C GLU A 31 -6.76 2.84 6.46
N ILE A 32 -6.65 1.65 5.87
CA ILE A 32 -7.78 0.73 5.66
C ILE A 32 -8.26 0.16 7.01
N THR A 33 -7.37 -0.36 7.85
CA THR A 33 -7.69 -0.91 9.18
C THR A 33 -8.33 0.13 10.10
N ASP A 34 -7.80 1.35 10.12
CA ASP A 34 -8.33 2.45 10.93
C ASP A 34 -9.80 2.75 10.57
N ARG A 35 -10.14 2.71 9.27
CA ARG A 35 -11.50 3.05 8.78
C ARG A 35 -12.46 1.87 8.79
N GLU A 36 -11.99 0.66 8.53
CA GLU A 36 -12.85 -0.50 8.26
C GLU A 36 -12.84 -1.53 9.40
N ALA A 37 -11.89 -1.43 10.33
CA ALA A 37 -11.77 -2.30 11.49
C ALA A 37 -11.71 -1.54 12.82
N ALA A 38 -12.19 -0.29 12.85
CA ALA A 38 -12.16 0.58 14.03
C ALA A 38 -10.75 0.73 14.65
N GLY A 39 -9.71 0.63 13.82
CA GLY A 39 -8.31 0.67 14.28
C GLY A 39 -7.82 -0.59 14.98
N ASP A 40 -8.55 -1.71 14.92
CA ASP A 40 -8.11 -2.99 15.48
C ASP A 40 -7.27 -3.79 14.48
N PRO A 41 -5.93 -3.85 14.62
CA PRO A 41 -5.08 -4.66 13.76
C PRO A 41 -5.26 -6.17 14.00
N GLY A 42 -5.82 -6.59 15.13
CA GLY A 42 -6.07 -8.00 15.46
C GLY A 42 -7.08 -8.67 14.52
N ARG A 43 -7.92 -7.86 13.85
CA ARG A 43 -8.86 -8.34 12.83
C ARG A 43 -8.20 -8.59 11.48
N VAL A 44 -6.98 -8.11 11.23
CA VAL A 44 -6.31 -8.31 9.93
C VAL A 44 -5.79 -9.74 9.83
N GLY A 45 -6.44 -10.58 9.02
CA GLY A 45 -6.04 -11.97 8.81
C GLY A 45 -5.07 -12.17 7.65
N ALA A 46 -5.20 -11.40 6.57
CA ALA A 46 -4.30 -11.48 5.42
C ALA A 46 -4.20 -10.15 4.67
N ILE A 47 -3.05 -9.94 4.03
CA ILE A 47 -2.77 -8.79 3.16
C ILE A 47 -2.13 -9.33 1.88
N ALA A 48 -2.63 -8.91 0.72
CA ALA A 48 -1.99 -9.16 -0.56
C ALA A 48 -2.05 -7.91 -1.44
N CYS A 49 -1.08 -7.75 -2.33
CA CYS A 49 -1.07 -6.64 -3.28
C CYS A 49 -0.06 -6.87 -4.41
N ARG A 50 -0.07 -5.99 -5.42
CA ARG A 50 1.00 -5.85 -6.41
C ARG A 50 1.64 -4.46 -6.34
N PHE A 51 2.95 -4.40 -6.25
CA PHE A 51 3.72 -3.16 -6.44
C PHE A 51 3.84 -2.86 -7.92
N THR A 52 3.24 -1.76 -8.37
CA THR A 52 3.11 -1.41 -9.78
C THR A 52 3.65 -0.03 -10.14
N GLY A 53 4.08 0.75 -9.15
CA GLY A 53 4.66 2.06 -9.36
C GLY A 53 5.55 2.51 -8.20
N MET A 54 6.33 3.56 -8.46
CA MET A 54 7.23 4.15 -7.48
C MET A 54 6.54 5.27 -6.70
N VAL A 55 7.01 5.47 -5.47
CA VAL A 55 6.66 6.62 -4.62
C VAL A 55 7.94 7.38 -4.32
N ILE A 56 7.90 8.70 -4.46
CA ILE A 56 9.04 9.56 -4.16
C ILE A 56 9.02 9.88 -2.65
N PRO A 57 10.14 9.78 -1.93
CA PRO A 57 10.18 10.17 -0.52
C PRO A 57 9.68 11.61 -0.32
N GLY A 58 8.78 11.80 0.65
CA GLY A 58 8.18 13.10 0.95
C GLY A 58 6.98 13.49 0.07
N SER A 59 6.61 12.70 -0.93
CA SER A 59 5.43 12.96 -1.76
C SER A 59 4.14 12.43 -1.13
N GLU A 60 2.98 13.00 -1.51
CA GLU A 60 1.66 12.46 -1.13
C GLU A 60 1.43 11.07 -1.74
N ILE A 61 0.70 10.22 -0.99
CA ILE A 61 0.04 9.02 -1.52
C ILE A 61 -1.46 9.11 -1.22
N ARG A 62 -2.28 8.45 -2.05
CA ARG A 62 -3.72 8.36 -1.84
C ARG A 62 -4.18 6.93 -1.76
N VAL A 63 -4.69 6.54 -0.60
CA VAL A 63 -5.29 5.21 -0.38
C VAL A 63 -6.74 5.24 -0.83
N ARG A 64 -7.12 4.29 -1.67
CA ARG A 64 -8.49 4.16 -2.19
C ARG A 64 -9.01 2.77 -1.88
N LEU A 65 -10.05 2.70 -1.05
CA LEU A 65 -10.89 1.52 -0.99
C LEU A 65 -11.75 1.47 -2.26
N LEU A 66 -11.78 0.33 -2.92
CA LEU A 66 -12.45 0.11 -4.21
C LEU A 66 -13.71 -0.72 -4.03
N GLU A 67 -13.64 -1.78 -3.22
CA GLU A 67 -14.75 -2.70 -3.02
C GLU A 67 -14.68 -3.32 -1.62
N ARG A 68 -15.86 -3.59 -1.05
CA ARG A 68 -16.02 -4.42 0.14
C ARG A 68 -16.78 -5.67 -0.27
N ARG A 69 -16.23 -6.84 0.00
CA ARG A 69 -16.87 -8.12 -0.33
C ARG A 69 -16.86 -9.04 0.88
N SER A 70 -18.04 -9.44 1.33
CA SER A 70 -18.19 -10.44 2.39
C SER A 70 -18.01 -11.85 1.83
N ASP A 71 -17.31 -12.71 2.56
CA ASP A 71 -17.16 -14.14 2.30
C ASP A 71 -17.32 -14.89 3.63
N GLY A 72 -18.54 -15.37 3.89
CA GLY A 72 -18.90 -15.92 5.19
C GLY A 72 -18.76 -14.88 6.30
N ASP A 73 -17.90 -15.17 7.27
CA ASP A 73 -17.58 -14.33 8.42
C ASP A 73 -16.40 -13.37 8.17
N ARG A 74 -15.78 -13.46 6.98
CA ARG A 74 -14.66 -12.61 6.56
C ARG A 74 -15.13 -11.45 5.70
N THR A 75 -14.38 -10.36 5.76
CA THR A 75 -14.57 -9.21 4.86
C THR A 75 -13.30 -8.96 4.05
N HIS A 76 -13.41 -8.97 2.72
CA HIS A 76 -12.34 -8.58 1.81
C HIS A 76 -12.49 -7.12 1.43
N LEU A 77 -11.45 -6.33 1.71
CA LEU A 77 -11.37 -4.91 1.43
C LEU A 77 -10.38 -4.70 0.29
N PHE A 78 -10.88 -4.54 -0.92
CA PHE A 78 -10.05 -4.31 -2.10
C PHE A 78 -9.64 -2.85 -2.17
N PHE A 79 -8.35 -2.59 -2.36
CA PHE A 79 -7.82 -1.23 -2.35
C PHE A 79 -6.71 -1.03 -3.38
N SER A 80 -6.41 0.24 -3.64
CA SER A 80 -5.23 0.67 -4.39
C SER A 80 -4.57 1.87 -3.70
N ILE A 81 -3.29 2.09 -3.97
CA ILE A 81 -2.56 3.27 -3.52
C ILE A 81 -2.08 4.01 -4.75
N LEU A 82 -2.45 5.29 -4.86
CA LEU A 82 -1.96 6.19 -5.90
C LEU A 82 -0.77 6.98 -5.38
N ASN A 83 0.19 7.27 -6.24
CA ASN A 83 1.28 8.20 -5.98
C ASN A 83 0.84 9.66 -6.26
N ALA A 84 1.75 10.62 -6.07
CA ALA A 84 1.49 12.04 -6.27
C ALA A 84 1.06 12.41 -7.70
N GLU A 85 1.44 11.62 -8.71
CA GLU A 85 1.00 11.80 -10.11
C GLU A 85 -0.33 11.10 -10.42
N GLY A 86 -1.01 10.54 -9.41
CA GLY A 86 -2.27 9.81 -9.57
C GLY A 86 -2.13 8.42 -10.20
N LYS A 87 -0.90 7.92 -10.39
CA LYS A 87 -0.62 6.58 -10.92
C LYS A 87 -0.66 5.55 -9.78
N ARG A 88 -1.04 4.31 -10.09
CA ARG A 88 -1.03 3.23 -9.09
C ARG A 88 0.41 2.87 -8.69
N ALA A 89 0.73 3.08 -7.42
CA ALA A 89 1.93 2.54 -6.77
C ALA A 89 1.68 1.12 -6.26
N VAL A 90 0.48 0.88 -5.72
CA VAL A 90 -0.03 -0.44 -5.35
C VAL A 90 -1.35 -0.69 -6.08
N SER A 91 -1.43 -1.82 -6.77
CA SER A 91 -2.65 -2.34 -7.40
C SER A 91 -3.05 -3.67 -6.79
N ASP A 92 -4.30 -4.08 -7.04
CA ASP A 92 -4.83 -5.38 -6.65
C ASP A 92 -4.61 -5.67 -5.16
N GLY A 93 -4.70 -4.61 -4.35
CA GLY A 93 -4.57 -4.68 -2.92
C GLY A 93 -5.82 -5.32 -2.32
N VAL A 94 -5.63 -6.18 -1.34
CA VAL A 94 -6.71 -6.72 -0.51
C VAL A 94 -6.24 -6.84 0.93
N VAL A 95 -7.06 -6.34 1.86
CA VAL A 95 -6.99 -6.67 3.28
C VAL A 95 -8.16 -7.60 3.58
N THR A 96 -7.90 -8.77 4.13
CA THR A 96 -8.94 -9.68 4.62
C THR A 96 -9.07 -9.47 6.12
N LEU A 97 -10.25 -9.03 6.54
CA LEU A 97 -10.64 -8.96 7.95
C LEU A 97 -11.27 -10.28 8.39
N LEU A 98 -10.83 -10.74 9.55
CA LEU A 98 -11.47 -11.76 10.37
C LEU A 98 -12.70 -11.13 11.08
N PRO A 99 -13.59 -11.97 11.65
CA PRO A 99 -14.77 -11.51 12.39
C PRO A 99 -14.46 -10.41 13.40
#